data_AF-A0A7C6QXV5-F1
#
_entry.id   AF-A0A7C6QXV5-F1
#
_cell.length_a   1.000
_cell.length_b   1.000
_cell.length_c   1.000
_cell.angle_alpha   90.00
_cell.angle_beta   90.00
_cell.angle_gamma   90.00
#
_symmetry.space_group_name_H-M   'P 1'
#
loop_
_entity.id
_entity.type
_entity.pdbx_description
1 polymer ?
#
loop_
_entity_poly.entity_id
_entity_poly.type
_entity_poly.pdbx_seq_one_letter_code
_entity_poly.pdbx_strand_id
1 'polypeptide(L)'
;MKTLVVYDIPDDRIRTKAFETCKDYGLVHIQYSAFFGELNHNRRQELQQRLCRVLGDKEGKILICPVCDKDLSLILEVAVPETDSFSRKVAGLQKGPLVI
;
A
#
# COMPACT_ATOMS: atom_id res chain seq x y z
N MET A 1 -14.16 3.04 -6.73
CA MET A 1 -13.58 1.69 -6.73
C MET A 1 -12.18 1.81 -6.18
N LYS A 2 -11.91 1.06 -5.12
CA LYS A 2 -10.61 1.06 -4.50
C LYS A 2 -9.56 0.45 -5.42
N THR A 3 -8.32 0.87 -5.23
CA THR A 3 -7.16 0.42 -5.98
C THR A 3 -6.07 0.06 -5.00
N LEU A 4 -5.60 -1.17 -5.09
CA LEU A 4 -4.41 -1.65 -4.42
C LEU A 4 -3.22 -1.46 -5.36
N VAL A 5 -2.16 -0.82 -4.88
CA VAL A 5 -0.88 -0.71 -5.56
C VAL A 5 0.15 -1.44 -4.73
N VAL A 6 0.79 -2.47 -5.28
CA VAL A 6 1.89 -3.20 -4.64
C VAL A 6 3.12 -3.05 -5.50
N TYR A 7 4.27 -2.85 -4.88
CA TYR A 7 5.53 -2.80 -5.59
C TYR A 7 6.59 -3.68 -4.95
N ASP A 8 7.56 -4.10 -5.75
CA ASP A 8 8.78 -4.78 -5.33
C ASP A 8 9.93 -4.10 -6.08
N ILE A 9 10.65 -3.22 -5.39
CA ILE A 9 11.64 -2.32 -5.99
C ILE A 9 12.89 -2.33 -5.10
N PRO A 10 14.01 -2.91 -5.58
CA PRO A 10 15.24 -3.01 -4.79
C PRO A 10 15.93 -1.65 -4.61
N ASP A 11 15.91 -0.78 -5.62
CA ASP A 11 16.52 0.55 -5.54
C ASP A 11 15.71 1.49 -4.63
N ASP A 12 16.32 1.90 -3.51
CA ASP A 12 15.73 2.77 -2.50
C ASP A 12 15.26 4.13 -3.04
N ARG A 13 16.00 4.71 -3.99
CA ARG A 13 15.66 6.02 -4.57
C ARG A 13 14.42 5.90 -5.45
N ILE A 14 14.32 4.82 -6.23
CA ILE A 14 13.13 4.56 -7.06
C ILE A 14 11.94 4.22 -6.18
N ARG A 15 12.14 3.38 -5.16
CA ARG A 15 11.10 3.02 -4.20
C ARG A 15 10.54 4.26 -3.49
N THR A 16 11.40 5.19 -3.07
CA THR A 16 10.99 6.47 -2.48
C THR A 16 10.17 7.33 -3.46
N LYS A 17 10.57 7.40 -4.73
CA LYS A 17 9.79 8.12 -5.76
C LYS A 17 8.43 7.46 -6.03
N ALA A 18 8.37 6.13 -6.05
CA ALA A 18 7.13 5.39 -6.22
C ALA A 18 6.19 5.65 -5.03
N PHE A 19 6.73 5.63 -3.81
CA PHE A 19 6.03 5.96 -2.58
C PHE A 19 5.40 7.35 -2.62
N GLU A 20 6.18 8.40 -2.91
CA GLU A 20 5.63 9.77 -2.99
C GLU A 20 4.66 9.91 -4.16
N THR A 21 4.90 9.23 -5.28
CA THR A 21 3.94 9.21 -6.40
C THR A 21 2.60 8.61 -5.97
N CYS A 22 2.56 7.52 -5.20
CA CYS A 22 1.30 6.98 -4.69
C CYS A 22 0.58 7.96 -3.75
N LYS A 23 1.33 8.66 -2.89
CA LYS A 23 0.78 9.70 -1.98
C LYS A 23 0.19 10.89 -2.73
N ASP A 24 0.85 11.37 -3.78
CA ASP A 24 0.35 12.44 -4.65
C ASP A 24 -1.01 12.11 -5.26
N TYR A 25 -1.31 10.81 -5.46
CA TYR A 25 -2.60 10.37 -5.97
C TYR A 25 -3.66 10.19 -4.87
N GLY A 26 -3.33 10.48 -3.62
CA GLY A 26 -4.22 10.36 -2.47
C GLY A 26 -4.41 8.92 -2.01
N LEU A 27 -3.49 8.02 -2.36
CA LEU A 27 -3.48 6.66 -1.82
C LEU A 27 -2.87 6.66 -0.40
N VAL A 28 -3.41 5.80 0.46
CA VAL A 28 -2.92 5.59 1.82
C VAL A 28 -1.87 4.49 1.81
N HIS A 29 -0.75 4.71 2.51
CA HIS A 29 0.29 3.68 2.69
C HIS A 29 -0.19 2.66 3.73
N ILE A 30 -0.25 1.38 3.34
CA ILE A 30 -0.83 0.32 4.19
C ILE A 30 0.18 -0.76 4.57
N GLN A 31 1.23 -0.96 3.79
CA GLN A 31 2.36 -1.83 4.10
C GLN A 31 3.62 -1.25 3.48
N TYR A 32 4.81 -1.69 3.91
CA TYR A 32 6.11 -1.20 3.41
C TYR A 32 6.14 -0.98 1.89
N SER A 33 5.60 -1.94 1.13
CA SER A 33 5.50 -1.86 -0.32
C SER A 33 4.09 -1.89 -0.90
N ALA A 34 3.08 -1.41 -0.17
CA ALA A 34 1.71 -1.36 -0.66
C ALA A 34 0.93 -0.09 -0.26
N PHE A 35 0.08 0.35 -1.19
CA PHE A 35 -0.80 1.51 -1.09
C PHE A 35 -2.23 1.14 -1.46
N PHE A 36 -3.20 1.83 -0.86
CA PHE A 36 -4.60 1.56 -1.09
C PHE A 36 -5.46 2.84 -1.03
N GLY A 37 -6.46 2.94 -1.90
CA GLY A 37 -7.32 4.12 -1.91
C GLY A 37 -8.26 4.21 -3.11
N GLU A 38 -9.10 5.25 -3.13
CA GLU A 38 -10.05 5.49 -4.22
C GLU A 38 -9.36 6.09 -5.44
N LEU A 39 -9.51 5.45 -6.59
CA LEU A 39 -9.14 6.01 -7.88
C LEU A 39 -10.23 5.68 -8.90
N ASN A 40 -10.57 6.66 -9.74
CA ASN A 40 -11.36 6.40 -10.94
C ASN A 40 -10.47 5.81 -12.05
N HIS A 41 -11.07 5.40 -13.17
CA HIS A 41 -10.35 4.77 -14.28
C HIS A 41 -9.21 5.65 -14.82
N ASN A 42 -9.48 6.93 -15.08
CA ASN A 42 -8.52 7.86 -15.65
C ASN A 42 -7.34 8.08 -14.71
N ARG A 43 -7.61 8.33 -13.42
CA ARG A 43 -6.56 8.53 -12.40
C ARG A 43 -5.69 7.27 -12.22
N ARG A 44 -6.27 6.07 -12.32
CA ARG A 44 -5.49 4.81 -12.31
C ARG A 44 -4.55 4.71 -13.52
N GLN A 45 -5.03 5.03 -14.72
CA GLN A 45 -4.19 4.99 -15.92
C GLN A 45 -3.07 6.03 -15.86
N GLU A 46 -3.37 7.23 -15.38
CA GLU A 46 -2.38 8.28 -15.19
C GLU A 46 -1.31 7.86 -14.16
N LEU A 47 -1.73 7.29 -13.03
CA LEU A 47 -0.83 6.72 -12.03
C LEU A 47 0.07 5.63 -12.62
N GLN A 48 -0.51 4.72 -13.41
CA GLN A 48 0.24 3.67 -14.10
C GLN A 48 1.33 4.24 -15.01
N GLN A 49 1.02 5.26 -15.81
CA GLN A 49 2.00 5.92 -16.67
C GLN A 49 3.10 6.61 -15.86
N ARG A 50 2.74 7.29 -14.77
CA ARG A 50 3.70 8.00 -13.93
C ARG A 50 4.63 7.03 -13.20
N LEU A 51 4.10 5.95 -12.64
CA LEU A 51 4.90 4.89 -12.01
C LEU A 51 5.80 4.16 -13.01
N CYS A 52 5.32 3.95 -14.26
CA CYS A 52 6.16 3.41 -15.33
C CYS A 52 7.36 4.32 -15.64
N ARG A 53 7.17 5.65 -15.66
CA ARG A 53 8.27 6.61 -15.83
C ARG A 53 9.21 6.65 -14.61
N VAL A 54 8.68 6.46 -13.40
CA VAL A 54 9.49 6.39 -12.17
C VAL A 54 10.40 5.16 -12.20
N LEU A 55 9.87 4.00 -12.61
CA LEU A 55 10.63 2.76 -12.71
C LEU A 55 11.64 2.79 -13.86
N GLY A 56 11.25 3.32 -15.03
CA GLY A 56 12.11 3.44 -16.19
C GLY A 56 12.63 2.08 -16.69
N ASP A 57 13.95 1.99 -16.85
CA ASP A 57 14.69 0.78 -17.28
C ASP A 57 15.23 -0.04 -16.09
N LYS A 58 14.82 0.29 -14.87
CA LYS A 58 15.39 -0.27 -13.63
C LYS A 58 14.61 -1.49 -13.18
N GLU A 59 15.30 -2.34 -12.42
CA GLU A 59 14.71 -3.53 -11.84
C GLU A 59 13.58 -3.15 -10.88
N GLY A 60 12.46 -3.85 -11.00
CA GLY A 60 11.34 -3.75 -10.10
C GLY A 60 10.02 -4.17 -10.75
N LYS A 61 9.00 -4.36 -9.93
CA LYS A 61 7.67 -4.74 -10.36
C LYS A 61 6.64 -3.88 -9.63
N ILE A 62 5.63 -3.42 -10.36
CA ILE A 62 4.50 -2.67 -9.81
C ILE A 62 3.21 -3.32 -10.30
N LEU A 63 2.34 -3.69 -9.37
CA LEU A 63 1.00 -4.20 -9.63
C LEU A 63 -0.02 -3.14 -9.22
N ILE A 64 -0.93 -2.78 -10.12
CA ILE A 64 -2.06 -1.88 -9.84
C ILE A 64 -3.33 -2.69 -10.05
N CYS A 65 -4.01 -3.02 -8.95
CA CYS A 65 -5.17 -3.88 -8.93
C CYS A 65 -6.41 -3.08 -8.49
N PRO A 66 -7.38 -2.82 -9.39
CA PRO A 66 -8.70 -2.37 -8.96
C PRO A 66 -9.42 -3.48 -8.17
N VAL A 67 -10.05 -3.11 -7.07
CA VAL A 67 -10.75 -4.05 -6.18
C VAL A 67 -12.19 -3.58 -6.01
N CYS A 68 -13.16 -4.48 -6.21
CA CYS A 68 -14.57 -4.16 -6.05
C CYS A 68 -15.02 -4.25 -4.59
N ASP A 69 -16.13 -3.62 -4.24
CA ASP A 69 -16.60 -3.53 -2.85
C ASP A 69 -16.85 -4.90 -2.21
N LYS A 70 -17.27 -5.89 -3.00
CA LYS A 70 -17.44 -7.27 -2.54
C LYS A 70 -16.09 -7.88 -2.12
N ASP A 71 -15.06 -7.73 -2.93
CA ASP A 71 -13.73 -8.26 -2.62
C ASP A 71 -13.11 -7.57 -1.41
N LEU A 72 -13.40 -6.27 -1.23
CA LEU A 72 -12.95 -5.51 -0.05
C LEU A 72 -13.46 -6.11 1.26
N SER A 73 -14.72 -6.56 1.28
CA SER A 73 -15.32 -7.19 2.46
C SER A 73 -14.67 -8.53 2.84
N LEU A 74 -13.84 -9.08 1.96
CA LEU A 74 -13.16 -10.37 2.12
C LEU A 74 -11.66 -10.24 2.39
N ILE A 75 -11.14 -9.01 2.55
CA ILE A 75 -9.73 -8.79 2.87
C ILE A 75 -9.42 -9.41 4.24
N LEU A 76 -8.33 -10.19 4.27
CA LEU A 76 -7.77 -10.77 5.48
C LEU A 76 -6.37 -10.19 5.71
N GLU A 77 -6.10 -9.74 6.92
CA GLU A 77 -4.79 -9.25 7.33
C GLU A 77 -4.20 -10.17 8.40
N VAL A 78 -2.91 -10.47 8.27
CA VAL A 78 -2.12 -11.17 9.29
C VAL A 78 -0.94 -10.27 9.65
N ALA A 79 -0.91 -9.80 10.89
CA ALA A 79 0.17 -8.98 11.42
C ALA A 79 0.74 -9.62 12.68
N VAL A 80 2.07 -9.57 12.82
CA VAL A 80 2.73 -9.82 14.10
C VAL A 80 2.88 -8.45 14.75
N PRO A 81 2.30 -8.21 15.93
CA PRO A 81 2.50 -6.94 16.62
C PRO A 81 3.99 -6.78 16.88
N GLU A 82 4.54 -5.59 16.61
CA GLU A 82 5.90 -5.27 17.03
C GLU A 82 5.97 -5.54 18.53
N THR A 83 6.78 -6.52 18.93
CA THR A 83 7.09 -6.74 20.34
C THR A 83 7.87 -5.54 20.81
N ASP A 84 7.14 -4.53 21.26
CA ASP A 84 7.71 -3.47 22.06
C ASP A 84 8.33 -4.14 23.30
N SER A 85 9.66 -4.06 23.38
CA SER A 85 10.45 -4.52 24.52
C SER A 85 9.99 -3.91 25.86
N PHE A 86 9.11 -2.91 25.83
CA PHE A 86 8.47 -2.28 26.98
C PHE A 86 7.15 -2.94 27.44
N SER A 87 6.47 -3.70 26.56
CA SER A 87 5.07 -4.13 26.77
C SER A 87 4.89 -5.42 27.59
N ARG A 88 5.95 -6.14 27.96
CA ARG A 88 5.83 -7.30 28.87
C ARG A 88 5.35 -6.93 30.28
N LYS A 89 5.27 -5.63 30.62
CA LYS A 89 4.85 -5.16 31.95
C LYS A 89 3.40 -4.67 32.03
N VAL A 90 2.70 -4.49 30.91
CA VAL A 90 1.32 -3.98 30.94
C VAL A 90 0.41 -4.97 30.22
N ALA A 91 -0.03 -5.96 31.00
CA ALA A 91 -1.05 -6.90 30.63
C ALA A 91 -2.34 -6.18 30.19
N GLY A 92 -2.96 -6.71 29.15
CA GLY A 92 -4.42 -6.78 29.02
C GLY A 92 -5.17 -5.46 28.91
N LEU A 93 -5.23 -4.88 27.72
CA LEU A 93 -6.44 -4.17 27.26
C LEU A 93 -6.56 -4.34 25.74
N GLN A 94 -7.65 -4.98 25.34
CA GLN A 94 -8.04 -5.24 23.96
C GLN A 94 -8.12 -3.94 23.15
N LYS A 95 -7.54 -3.91 21.96
CA LYS A 95 -7.96 -3.01 20.88
C LYS A 95 -8.35 -3.86 19.69
N GLY A 96 -9.65 -3.81 19.37
CA GLY A 96 -10.23 -4.50 18.21
C GLY A 96 -9.67 -3.96 16.90
N PRO A 97 -9.93 -4.67 15.79
CA PRO A 97 -9.30 -4.36 14.52
C PRO A 97 -9.80 -3.01 13.97
N LEU A 98 -8.85 -2.26 13.43
CA LEU A 98 -9.10 -1.09 12.61
C LEU A 98 -9.79 -1.58 11.33
N VAL A 99 -11.02 -1.14 11.09
CA VAL A 99 -11.74 -1.38 9.83
C VAL A 99 -11.37 -0.25 8.88
N ILE A 100 -10.87 -0.60 7.69
CA ILE A 100 -10.57 0.32 6.58
C ILE A 100 -11.86 0.83 5.96
#